data_AF-A0A846PNB8-F1
#
_entry.id   AF-A0A846PNB8-F1
#
_cell.length_a   1.000
_cell.length_b   1.000
_cell.length_c   1.000
_cell.angle_alpha   90.00
_cell.angle_beta   90.00
_cell.angle_gamma   90.00
#
_symmetry.space_group_name_H-M   'P 1'
#
loop_
_entity.id
_entity.type
_entity.pdbx_description
1 polymer ?
#
loop_
_entity_poly.entity_id
_entity_poly.type
_entity_poly.pdbx_seq_one_letter_code
_entity_poly.pdbx_strand_id
1 'polypeptide(L)' 'SEIAHFFQVYKDLEGKKVEIIGWESSKEAKQVIVESIKRYKDTLKKY' A
#
# COMPACT_ATOMS: atom_id res chain seq x y z
N SER A 1 -5.21 15.67 2.77
CA SER A 1 -6.22 15.07 3.67
C SER A 1 -5.54 14.71 4.99
N GLU A 2 -6.30 14.56 6.07
CA GLU A 2 -5.75 14.14 7.39
C GLU A 2 -5.01 12.80 7.28
N ILE A 3 -5.57 11.83 6.55
CA ILE A 3 -4.97 10.52 6.32
C ILE A 3 -3.60 10.64 5.64
N ALA A 4 -3.48 11.48 4.59
CA ALA A 4 -2.19 11.67 3.91
C ALA A 4 -1.16 12.34 4.84
N HIS A 5 -1.57 13.32 5.64
CA HIS A 5 -0.70 13.99 6.60
C HIS A 5 -0.19 13.02 7.67
N PHE A 6 -1.07 12.18 8.22
CA PHE A 6 -0.70 11.14 9.17
C PHE A 6 0.42 10.25 8.62
N PHE A 7 0.24 9.69 7.42
CA PHE A 7 1.25 8.80 6.81
C PHE A 7 2.55 9.52 6.42
N GLN A 8 2.54 10.84 6.25
CA GLN A 8 3.74 11.61 5.97
C GLN A 8 4.67 11.72 7.19
N VAL A 9 4.12 11.78 8.42
CA VAL A 9 4.90 12.07 9.64
C VAL A 9 5.02 10.89 10.62
N TYR A 10 4.22 9.83 10.47
CA TYR A 10 4.15 8.74 11.46
C TYR A 10 5.47 7.99 11.69
N LYS A 11 6.42 8.10 10.76
CA LYS A 11 7.72 7.43 10.80
C LYS A 11 8.91 8.35 11.00
N ASP A 12 8.67 9.62 11.30
CA ASP A 12 9.73 10.62 11.46
C ASP A 12 10.68 10.26 12.61
N LEU A 13 10.15 9.73 13.72
CA LEU A 13 10.95 9.28 14.87
C LEU A 13 11.78 8.02 14.58
N GLU A 14 11.37 7.22 13.58
CA GLU A 14 12.18 6.10 13.09
C GLU A 14 13.26 6.55 12.09
N GLY A 15 13.31 7.84 11.74
CA GLY A 15 14.21 8.39 10.73
C GLY A 15 13.87 7.94 9.30
N LYS A 16 12.66 7.42 9.06
CA LYS A 16 12.22 6.95 7.74
C LYS A 16 11.28 7.96 7.10
N LYS A 17 11.58 8.32 5.85
CA LYS A 17 10.70 9.16 5.03
C LYS A 17 9.65 8.32 4.31
N VAL A 18 8.44 8.85 4.25
CA VAL A 18 7.31 8.29 3.50
C VAL A 18 6.79 9.35 2.55
N GLU A 19 6.61 8.97 1.28
CA GLU A 19 6.10 9.84 0.22
C GLU A 19 4.69 9.39 -0.18
N ILE A 20 3.77 10.35 -0.28
CA ILE A 20 2.38 10.08 -0.67
C ILE A 20 2.22 10.58 -2.11
N ILE A 21 2.10 9.64 -3.06
CA ILE A 21 1.99 9.97 -4.49
C ILE A 21 0.57 10.46 -4.83
N GLY A 22 -0.47 9.95 -4.17
CA GLY A 22 -1.85 10.35 -4.40
C GLY A 22 -2.88 9.30 -3.98
N TRP A 23 -4.11 9.48 -4.45
CA TRP A 23 -5.22 8.54 -4.26
C TRP A 23 -5.74 8.10 -5.61
N GLU A 24 -5.91 6.79 -5.78
CA GLU A 24 -6.50 6.19 -6.97
C GLU A 24 -7.99 5.87 -6.74
N SER A 25 -8.70 5.51 -7.81
CA SER A 25 -10.13 5.20 -7.70
C SER A 25 -10.39 3.83 -7.05
N SER A 26 -11.66 3.60 -6.69
CA SER A 26 -12.09 2.32 -6.13
C SER A 26 -11.87 1.13 -7.08
N LYS A 27 -11.80 1.37 -8.39
CA LYS A 27 -11.54 0.34 -9.39
C LYS A 27 -10.11 -0.19 -9.28
N GLU A 28 -9.13 0.72 -9.23
CA GLU A 28 -7.71 0.41 -9.06
C GLU A 28 -7.47 -0.27 -7.72
N ALA A 29 -8.13 0.20 -6.65
CA ALA A 29 -8.04 -0.45 -5.34
C ALA A 29 -8.50 -1.92 -5.38
N LYS A 30 -9.63 -2.21 -6.03
CA LYS A 30 -10.12 -3.60 -6.20
C LYS A 30 -9.15 -4.45 -7.01
N GLN A 31 -8.55 -3.88 -8.05
CA GLN A 31 -7.56 -4.58 -8.87
C GLN A 31 -6.33 -4.99 -8.04
N VAL A 32 -5.78 -4.06 -7.24
CA VAL A 32 -4.62 -4.33 -6.36
C VAL A 32 -4.91 -5.44 -5.35
N ILE A 33 -6.14 -5.53 -4.82
CA ILE A 33 -6.55 -6.61 -3.91
C ILE A 33 -6.47 -7.98 -4.62
N VAL A 34 -7.08 -8.09 -5.80
CA VAL A 34 -7.09 -9.35 -6.58
C VAL A 34 -5.67 -9.79 -6.95
N GLU A 35 -4.85 -8.85 -7.41
CA GLU A 35 -3.45 -9.11 -7.75
C GLU A 35 -2.64 -9.60 -6.54
N SER A 36 -2.91 -9.04 -5.35
CA SER A 36 -2.21 -9.43 -4.12
C SER A 36 -2.62 -10.82 -3.65
N ILE A 37 -3.91 -11.19 -3.77
CA ILE A 37 -4.39 -12.56 -3.53
C ILE A 37 -3.71 -13.54 -4.48
N LYS A 38 -3.62 -13.20 -5.78
CA LYS A 38 -2.95 -14.04 -6.77
C LYS A 38 -1.46 -14.24 -6.41
N ARG A 39 -0.74 -13.15 -6.13
CA ARG A 39 0.68 -13.20 -5.72
C ARG A 39 0.89 -14.09 -4.49
N TYR A 40 0.03 -13.99 -3.49
CA TYR A 40 0.11 -14.84 -2.30
C TYR A 40 -0.07 -16.32 -2.64
N LYS A 41 -1.11 -16.67 -3.42
CA LYS A 41 -1.34 -18.06 -3.86
C LYS A 41 -0.18 -18.60 -4.69
N ASP A 42 0.39 -17.79 -5.57
CA ASP A 42 1.52 -18.19 -6.41
C ASP A 42 2.78 -18.42 -5.57
N THR A 43 3.01 -17.63 -4.52
CA THR A 43 4.08 -17.88 -3.55
C THR A 43 3.91 -19.23 -2.86
N LEU A 44 2.69 -19.60 -2.45
CA LEU A 44 2.44 -20.89 -1.78
C LEU A 44 2.58 -22.09 -2.70
N LYS A 45 2.25 -21.97 -3.99
CA LYS A 45 2.44 -23.05 -4.98
C LYS A 45 3.91 -23.32 -5.31
N LYS A 46 4.81 -22.40 -4.96
CA LYS A 46 6.24 -22.50 -5.24
C LYS A 46 7.00 -23.33 -4.19
N TYR A 47 6.35 -23.65 -3.06
CA TYR A 47 6.85 -24.52 -2.01
C TYR A 47 6.05 -25.82 -1.97
#